data_AF-A0A523RTG4-F1
#
_entry.id   AF-A0A523RTG4-F1
#
_cell.length_a   1.000
_cell.length_b   1.000
_cell.length_c   1.000
_cell.angle_alpha   90.00
_cell.angle_beta   90.00
_cell.angle_gamma   90.00
#
_symmetry.space_group_name_H-M   'P 1'
#
loop_
_entity.id
_entity.type
_entity.pdbx_description
1 polymer ?
#
loop_
_entity_poly.entity_id
_entity_poly.type
_entity_poly.pdbx_seq_one_letter_code
_entity_poly.pdbx_strand_id
1 'polypeptide(L)'
;MGAISQGLVQKLYQRAGRITQDEYDKKAYELKQSQYDLDLKLKQYTEADEKFGITVNYLLNLASRAYELFESSKIEQKRQLINFLLSNLRLKGKTLLYDVNKPFDAILNANKCSDWLPLVDIFRTFYNSQILSLSCELKQILTSFDLACNTI
;
A
#
# COMPACT_ATOMS: atom_id res chain seq x y z
N MET A 1 11.52 -31.28 11.12
CA MET A 1 12.71 -31.77 10.39
C MET A 1 13.98 -30.92 10.57
N GLY A 2 13.94 -29.68 11.05
CA GLY A 2 15.14 -28.81 11.12
C GLY A 2 16.18 -29.14 12.20
N ALA A 3 15.78 -29.64 13.38
CA ALA A 3 16.69 -29.84 14.51
C ALA A 3 17.70 -30.98 14.32
N ILE A 4 17.31 -32.05 13.60
CA ILE A 4 18.17 -33.21 13.33
C ILE A 4 19.29 -32.85 12.32
N SER A 5 19.00 -31.96 11.37
CA SER A 5 19.98 -31.46 10.39
C SER A 5 21.05 -30.57 11.04
N GLN A 6 20.66 -29.64 11.93
CA GLN A 6 21.61 -28.71 12.57
C GLN A 6 22.61 -29.42 13.51
N GLY A 7 22.18 -30.45 14.23
CA GLY A 7 23.08 -31.24 15.09
C GLY A 7 24.13 -32.05 14.31
N LEU A 8 23.80 -32.46 13.09
CA LEU A 8 24.69 -33.21 12.21
C LEU A 8 25.73 -32.30 11.55
N VAL A 9 25.31 -31.09 11.15
CA VAL A 9 26.20 -30.03 10.65
C VAL A 9 27.21 -29.62 11.72
N GLN A 10 26.78 -29.44 12.97
CA GLN A 10 27.68 -29.07 14.08
C GLN A 10 28.79 -30.12 14.32
N LYS A 11 28.43 -31.40 14.30
CA LYS A 11 29.40 -32.50 14.46
C LYS A 11 30.40 -32.60 13.29
N LEU A 12 29.98 -32.25 12.07
CA LEU A 12 30.86 -32.23 10.90
C LEU A 12 31.88 -31.09 10.96
N TYR A 13 31.49 -29.91 11.43
CA TYR A 13 32.39 -28.75 11.55
C TYR A 13 33.41 -28.90 12.70
N GLN A 14 33.01 -29.43 13.86
CA GLN A 14 33.95 -29.72 14.95
C GLN A 14 35.05 -30.72 14.54
N ARG A 15 34.71 -31.69 13.68
CA ARG A 15 35.66 -32.66 13.13
C ARG A 15 36.64 -32.06 12.12
N ALA A 16 36.29 -30.93 11.49
CA ALA A 16 37.14 -30.25 10.51
C ALA A 16 38.18 -29.31 11.15
N GLY A 17 38.17 -29.12 12.48
CA GLY A 17 39.23 -28.42 13.23
C GLY A 17 39.39 -26.92 12.92
N ARG A 18 38.43 -26.28 12.25
CA ARG A 18 38.55 -24.89 11.75
C ARG A 18 37.80 -23.84 12.56
N ILE A 19 36.95 -24.22 13.52
CA ILE A 19 36.08 -23.30 14.29
C ILE A 19 35.90 -23.84 15.72
N THR A 20 35.98 -22.96 16.73
CA THR A 20 35.73 -23.33 18.14
C THR A 20 34.22 -23.42 18.41
N GLN A 21 33.77 -24.30 19.31
CA GLN A 21 32.34 -24.48 19.61
C GLN A 21 31.61 -23.17 19.92
N ASP A 22 32.25 -22.27 20.68
CA ASP A 22 31.70 -20.95 21.03
C ASP A 22 31.48 -20.04 19.81
N GLU A 23 32.36 -20.10 18.81
CA GLU A 23 32.24 -19.31 17.57
C GLU A 23 31.07 -19.82 16.72
N TYR A 24 30.85 -21.13 16.68
CA TYR A 24 29.69 -21.71 16.01
C TYR A 24 28.39 -21.35 16.73
N ASP A 25 28.33 -21.49 18.05
CA ASP A 25 27.11 -21.22 18.82
C ASP A 25 26.73 -19.74 18.73
N LYS A 26 27.71 -18.83 18.74
CA LYS A 26 27.51 -17.40 18.47
C LYS A 26 26.96 -17.15 17.06
N LYS A 27 27.57 -17.75 16.03
CA LYS A 27 27.10 -17.57 14.64
C LYS A 27 25.72 -18.17 14.42
N ALA A 28 25.43 -19.32 15.02
CA ALA A 28 24.14 -19.97 14.97
C ALA A 28 23.05 -19.13 15.65
N TYR A 29 23.38 -18.47 16.76
CA TYR A 29 22.50 -17.53 17.43
C TYR A 29 22.23 -16.29 16.57
N GLU A 30 23.27 -15.65 16.01
CA GLU A 30 23.14 -14.51 15.08
C GLU A 30 22.27 -14.86 13.87
N LEU A 31 22.46 -16.05 13.28
CA LEU A 31 21.67 -16.51 12.15
C LEU A 31 20.21 -16.78 12.52
N LYS A 32 19.95 -17.32 13.72
CA LYS A 32 18.58 -17.51 14.23
C LYS A 32 17.87 -16.18 14.48
N GLN A 33 18.57 -15.19 15.05
CA GLN A 33 18.03 -13.84 15.21
C GLN A 33 17.71 -13.22 13.84
N SER A 34 18.65 -13.31 12.89
CA SER A 34 18.44 -12.80 11.53
C SER A 34 17.25 -13.48 10.84
N GLN A 35 17.07 -14.79 11.03
CA GLN A 35 15.90 -15.51 10.53
C GLN A 35 14.59 -14.99 11.14
N TYR A 36 14.58 -14.72 12.44
CA TYR A 36 13.41 -14.17 13.12
C TYR A 36 13.07 -12.75 12.64
N ASP A 37 14.08 -11.90 12.48
CA ASP A 37 13.90 -10.53 11.97
C ASP A 37 13.39 -10.52 10.53
N LEU A 38 13.87 -11.43 9.69
CA LEU A 38 13.38 -11.60 8.33
C LEU A 38 11.93 -12.10 8.30
N ASP A 39 11.58 -13.05 9.15
CA ASP A 39 10.20 -13.57 9.25
C ASP A 39 9.22 -12.48 9.73
N LEU A 40 9.63 -11.65 10.68
CA LEU A 40 8.86 -10.48 11.10
C LEU A 40 8.64 -9.48 9.96
N LYS A 41 9.71 -9.14 9.23
CA LYS A 41 9.61 -8.23 8.07
C LYS A 41 8.69 -8.80 6.99
N LEU A 42 8.81 -10.10 6.70
CA LEU A 42 7.93 -10.77 5.73
C LEU A 42 6.47 -10.66 6.14
N LYS A 43 6.14 -10.95 7.40
CA LYS A 43 4.77 -10.79 7.91
C LYS A 43 4.23 -9.38 7.75
N GLN A 44 5.04 -8.37 8.08
CA GLN A 44 4.66 -6.96 7.91
C GLN A 44 4.40 -6.61 6.44
N TYR A 45 5.24 -7.08 5.51
CA TYR A 45 5.03 -6.85 4.08
C TYR A 45 3.78 -7.55 3.56
N THR A 46 3.51 -8.79 3.99
CA THR A 46 2.29 -9.51 3.61
C THR A 46 1.04 -8.77 4.09
N GLU A 47 1.01 -8.33 5.35
CA GLU A 47 -0.13 -7.56 5.89
C GLU A 47 -0.32 -6.22 5.15
N ALA A 48 0.78 -5.55 4.79
CA ALA A 48 0.72 -4.31 4.02
C ALA A 48 0.19 -4.54 2.60
N ASP A 49 0.59 -5.61 1.92
CA ASP A 49 0.12 -5.96 0.57
C ASP A 49 -1.37 -6.33 0.57
N GLU A 50 -1.83 -7.07 1.59
CA GLU A 50 -3.27 -7.36 1.78
C GLU A 50 -4.08 -6.07 1.94
N LYS A 51 -3.63 -5.15 2.81
CA LYS A 51 -4.28 -3.84 3.00
C LYS A 51 -4.28 -3.00 1.72
N PHE A 52 -3.19 -3.03 0.97
CA PHE A 52 -3.07 -2.35 -0.32
C PHE A 52 -4.10 -2.89 -1.33
N GLY A 53 -4.16 -4.21 -1.52
CA GLY A 53 -5.10 -4.85 -2.43
C GLY A 53 -6.56 -4.52 -2.10
N ILE A 54 -6.92 -4.57 -0.81
CA ILE A 54 -8.24 -4.16 -0.33
C ILE A 54 -8.53 -2.70 -0.70
N THR A 55 -7.57 -1.80 -0.45
CA THR A 55 -7.72 -0.36 -0.72
C THR A 55 -7.91 -0.07 -2.21
N VAL A 56 -7.10 -0.69 -3.07
CA VAL A 56 -7.20 -0.53 -4.52
C VAL A 56 -8.54 -1.05 -5.03
N ASN A 57 -9.01 -2.18 -4.53
CA ASN A 57 -10.33 -2.71 -4.90
C ASN A 57 -11.45 -1.75 -4.48
N TYR A 58 -11.40 -1.18 -3.27
CA TYR A 58 -12.37 -0.16 -2.85
C TYR A 58 -12.32 1.09 -3.72
N LEU A 59 -11.12 1.60 -4.02
CA LEU A 59 -10.94 2.76 -4.88
C LEU A 59 -11.51 2.52 -6.29
N LEU A 60 -11.27 1.33 -6.86
CA LEU A 60 -11.79 0.96 -8.18
C LEU A 60 -13.33 0.85 -8.16
N ASN A 61 -13.90 0.23 -7.13
CA ASN A 61 -15.36 0.15 -6.98
C ASN A 61 -16.01 1.53 -6.78
N LEU A 62 -15.33 2.45 -6.09
CA LEU A 62 -15.76 3.83 -5.97
C LEU A 62 -15.69 4.53 -7.34
N ALA A 63 -14.58 4.41 -8.06
CA ALA A 63 -14.38 5.00 -9.37
C ALA A 63 -15.44 4.52 -10.38
N SER A 64 -15.74 3.22 -10.40
CA SER A 64 -16.77 2.63 -11.28
C SER A 64 -18.17 3.19 -11.02
N ARG A 65 -18.49 3.55 -9.78
CA ARG A 65 -19.78 4.12 -9.37
C ARG A 65 -19.71 5.63 -9.10
N ALA A 66 -18.60 6.28 -9.45
CA ALA A 66 -18.33 7.66 -9.02
C ALA A 66 -19.35 8.63 -9.59
N TYR A 67 -19.81 8.41 -10.84
CA TYR A 67 -20.83 9.24 -11.47
C TYR A 67 -22.17 9.17 -10.73
N GLU A 68 -22.65 7.96 -10.43
CA GLU A 68 -23.91 7.73 -9.71
C GLU A 68 -23.85 8.28 -8.28
N LEU A 69 -22.73 8.04 -7.58
CA LEU A 69 -22.48 8.56 -6.25
C LEU A 69 -22.39 10.08 -6.26
N PHE A 70 -21.75 10.67 -7.27
CA PHE A 70 -21.68 12.11 -7.39
C PHE A 70 -23.08 12.69 -7.57
N GLU A 71 -23.86 12.23 -8.55
CA GLU A 71 -25.21 12.75 -8.80
C GLU A 71 -26.15 12.66 -7.59
N SER A 72 -26.19 11.50 -6.94
CA SER A 72 -27.08 11.20 -5.80
C SER A 72 -26.70 11.87 -4.48
N SER A 73 -25.50 12.46 -4.38
CA SER A 73 -24.97 12.94 -3.10
C SER A 73 -25.22 14.42 -2.80
N LYS A 74 -25.19 14.74 -1.51
CA LYS A 74 -25.41 16.10 -1.01
C LYS A 74 -24.27 17.04 -1.44
N ILE A 75 -24.57 18.34 -1.54
CA ILE A 75 -23.61 19.37 -2.00
C ILE A 75 -22.29 19.33 -1.22
N GLU A 76 -22.32 19.06 0.09
CA GLU A 76 -21.10 18.99 0.89
C GLU A 76 -20.23 17.77 0.57
N GLN A 77 -20.84 16.63 0.25
CA GLN A 77 -20.11 15.44 -0.18
C GLN A 77 -19.51 15.61 -1.58
N LYS A 78 -20.23 16.29 -2.48
CA LYS A 78 -19.70 16.70 -3.80
C LYS A 78 -18.46 17.58 -3.63
N ARG A 79 -18.51 18.56 -2.73
CA ARG A 79 -17.38 19.45 -2.44
C ARG A 79 -16.19 18.69 -1.84
N GLN A 80 -16.44 17.75 -0.92
CA GLN A 80 -15.40 16.89 -0.36
C GLN A 80 -14.72 16.02 -1.43
N LEU A 81 -15.51 15.40 -2.32
CA LEU A 81 -14.97 14.59 -3.41
C LEU A 81 -14.12 15.42 -4.39
N ILE A 82 -14.58 16.63 -4.72
CA ILE A 82 -13.84 17.54 -5.60
C ILE A 82 -12.52 17.96 -4.95
N ASN A 83 -12.51 18.33 -3.68
CA ASN A 83 -11.29 18.72 -2.95
C ASN A 83 -10.32 17.55 -2.74
N PHE A 84 -10.84 16.32 -2.71
CA PHE A 84 -10.04 15.11 -2.61
C PHE A 84 -9.26 14.84 -3.90
N LEU A 85 -9.91 14.97 -5.05
CA LEU A 85 -9.30 14.70 -6.37
C LEU A 85 -8.47 15.88 -6.89
N LEU A 86 -8.94 17.11 -6.70
CA LEU A 86 -8.39 18.31 -7.31
C LEU A 86 -7.89 19.29 -6.24
N SER A 87 -6.77 19.94 -6.52
CA SER A 87 -6.26 21.08 -5.77
C SER A 87 -6.16 22.33 -6.65
N ASN A 88 -6.01 23.48 -6.00
CA ASN A 88 -5.76 24.78 -6.65
C ASN A 88 -6.76 25.15 -7.76
N LEU A 89 -8.06 24.87 -7.54
CA LEU A 89 -9.15 25.23 -8.44
C LEU A 89 -9.19 26.75 -8.63
N ARG A 90 -8.83 27.21 -9.84
CA ARG A 90 -8.80 28.62 -10.22
C ARG A 90 -9.61 28.83 -11.49
N LEU A 91 -10.57 29.75 -11.44
CA LEU A 91 -11.34 30.14 -12.61
C LEU A 91 -10.61 31.28 -13.33
N LYS A 92 -10.10 31.02 -14.54
CA LYS A 92 -9.52 32.05 -15.41
C LYS A 92 -10.50 32.34 -16.54
N GLY A 93 -11.37 33.33 -16.34
CA GLY A 93 -12.42 33.69 -17.30
C GLY A 93 -13.44 32.57 -17.49
N LYS A 94 -13.46 31.94 -18.66
CA LYS A 94 -14.33 30.77 -18.96
C LYS A 94 -13.66 29.41 -18.73
N THR A 95 -12.35 29.38 -18.50
CA THR A 95 -11.58 28.13 -18.34
C THR A 95 -11.28 27.85 -16.87
N LEU A 96 -11.56 26.62 -16.43
CA LEU A 96 -11.19 26.14 -15.11
C LEU A 96 -9.78 25.57 -15.15
N LEU A 97 -8.88 26.15 -14.36
CA LEU A 97 -7.54 25.62 -14.12
C LEU A 97 -7.57 24.82 -12.83
N TYR A 98 -7.05 23.60 -12.88
CA TYR A 98 -6.99 22.70 -11.73
C TYR A 98 -5.67 21.94 -11.73
N ASP A 99 -5.17 21.68 -10.54
CA ASP A 99 -4.10 20.72 -10.30
C ASP A 99 -4.73 19.44 -9.74
N VAL A 100 -4.12 18.28 -10.01
CA VAL A 100 -4.63 17.00 -9.52
C VAL A 100 -3.79 16.58 -8.32
N ASN A 101 -4.47 16.16 -7.24
CA ASN A 101 -3.78 15.70 -6.06
C ASN A 101 -3.01 14.41 -6.33
N LYS A 102 -1.85 14.27 -5.67
CA LYS A 102 -1.12 13.00 -5.68
C LYS A 102 -1.92 11.98 -4.86
N PRO A 103 -2.05 10.73 -5.34
CA PRO A 103 -1.31 10.11 -6.43
C PRO A 103 -2.09 10.04 -7.75
N PHE A 104 -3.26 10.71 -7.88
CA PHE A 104 -4.10 10.68 -9.09
C PHE A 104 -3.41 11.28 -10.33
N ASP A 105 -2.45 12.19 -10.13
CA ASP A 105 -1.58 12.71 -11.19
C ASP A 105 -0.82 11.59 -11.92
N ALA A 106 -0.40 10.53 -11.20
CA ALA A 106 0.26 9.38 -11.82
C ALA A 106 -0.67 8.63 -12.79
N ILE A 107 -1.97 8.55 -12.49
CA ILE A 107 -2.98 7.95 -13.38
C ILE A 107 -3.15 8.79 -14.65
N LEU A 108 -3.25 10.11 -14.50
CA LEU A 108 -3.40 11.02 -15.64
C LEU A 108 -2.18 11.00 -16.56
N ASN A 109 -0.98 10.89 -15.99
CA ASN A 109 0.25 10.77 -16.78
C ASN A 109 0.41 9.37 -17.37
N ALA A 110 -0.05 8.32 -16.69
CA ALA A 110 -0.07 6.98 -17.24
C ALA A 110 -1.05 6.81 -18.40
N ASN A 111 -2.17 7.53 -18.44
CA ASN A 111 -3.05 7.51 -19.62
C ASN A 111 -2.37 8.09 -20.88
N LYS A 112 -1.28 8.86 -20.72
CA LYS A 112 -0.48 9.39 -21.85
C LYS A 112 0.62 8.41 -22.29
N CYS A 113 1.01 7.47 -21.44
CA CYS A 113 1.98 6.42 -21.76
C CYS A 113 1.22 5.12 -22.06
N SER A 114 1.45 4.50 -23.22
CA SER A 114 0.71 3.28 -23.61
C SER A 114 0.96 2.08 -22.67
N ASP A 115 1.96 2.17 -21.79
CA ASP A 115 2.37 1.12 -20.87
C ASP A 115 1.87 1.38 -19.46
N TRP A 116 1.00 0.48 -18.98
CA TRP A 116 0.46 0.49 -17.61
C TRP A 116 1.39 -0.20 -16.60
N LEU A 117 2.38 -0.97 -17.06
CA LEU A 117 3.32 -1.69 -16.19
C LEU A 117 4.11 -0.75 -15.25
N PRO A 118 4.67 0.39 -15.71
CA PRO A 118 5.36 1.32 -14.83
C PRO A 118 4.46 1.91 -13.75
N LEU A 119 3.16 2.05 -14.03
CA LEU A 119 2.19 2.64 -13.09
C LEU A 119 2.00 1.75 -11.85
N VAL A 120 1.93 0.44 -12.03
CA VAL A 120 1.79 -0.52 -10.92
C VAL A 120 3.00 -0.44 -10.00
N ASP A 121 4.21 -0.42 -10.58
CA ASP A 121 5.45 -0.30 -9.80
C ASP A 121 5.52 1.04 -9.07
N ILE A 122 5.14 2.13 -9.73
CA ILE A 122 5.08 3.48 -9.14
C ILE A 122 4.10 3.51 -7.95
N PHE A 123 2.94 2.87 -8.05
CA PHE A 123 1.99 2.80 -6.94
C PHE A 123 2.47 1.92 -5.78
N ARG A 124 3.06 0.76 -6.07
CA ARG A 124 3.54 -0.17 -5.03
C ARG A 124 4.81 0.32 -4.33
N THR A 125 5.62 1.14 -4.98
CA THR A 125 6.90 1.60 -4.44
C THR A 125 6.85 3.07 -4.01
N PHE A 126 6.62 3.98 -4.95
CA PHE A 126 6.77 5.42 -4.74
C PHE A 126 5.58 6.04 -4.00
N TYR A 127 4.35 5.61 -4.32
CA TYR A 127 3.13 6.14 -3.72
C TYR A 127 2.50 5.25 -2.65
N ASN A 128 3.16 4.17 -2.25
CA ASN A 128 2.58 3.19 -1.32
C ASN A 128 2.11 3.83 -0.01
N SER A 129 2.94 4.68 0.60
CA SER A 129 2.58 5.42 1.83
C SER A 129 1.36 6.33 1.63
N GLN A 130 1.28 7.01 0.49
CA GLN A 130 0.16 7.88 0.14
C GLN A 130 -1.11 7.07 -0.14
N ILE A 131 -1.02 5.92 -0.79
CA ILE A 131 -2.19 5.05 -1.03
C ILE A 131 -2.71 4.46 0.29
N LEU A 132 -1.80 4.06 1.18
CA LEU A 132 -2.17 3.59 2.52
C LEU A 132 -2.83 4.71 3.35
N SER A 133 -2.36 5.96 3.27
CA SER A 133 -3.03 7.08 3.95
C SER A 133 -4.39 7.40 3.34
N LEU A 134 -4.51 7.33 2.01
CA LEU A 134 -5.79 7.50 1.31
C LEU A 134 -6.81 6.44 1.73
N SER A 135 -6.39 5.23 2.10
CA SER A 135 -7.31 4.20 2.61
C SER A 135 -8.14 4.69 3.81
N CYS A 136 -7.55 5.53 4.66
CA CYS A 136 -8.21 6.07 5.84
C CYS A 136 -9.20 7.17 5.45
N GLU A 137 -8.80 8.06 4.55
CA GLU A 137 -9.65 9.14 4.03
C GLU A 137 -10.83 8.59 3.21
N LEU A 138 -10.58 7.60 2.36
CA LEU A 138 -11.61 6.92 1.58
C LEU A 138 -12.64 6.23 2.47
N LYS A 139 -12.21 5.60 3.58
CA LYS A 139 -13.15 5.03 4.56
C LYS A 139 -14.03 6.09 5.19
N GLN A 140 -13.47 7.23 5.60
CA GLN A 140 -14.24 8.33 6.19
C GLN A 140 -15.26 8.91 5.21
N ILE A 141 -14.83 9.12 3.95
CA ILE A 141 -15.70 9.60 2.88
C ILE A 141 -16.83 8.58 2.66
N LEU A 142 -16.53 7.29 2.45
CA LEU A 142 -17.54 6.25 2.24
C LEU A 142 -18.53 6.13 3.41
N THR A 143 -18.07 6.17 4.67
CA THR A 143 -18.98 6.14 5.83
C THR A 143 -19.92 7.35 5.87
N SER A 144 -19.47 8.51 5.38
CA SER A 144 -20.32 9.69 5.29
C SER A 144 -21.36 9.57 4.16
N PHE A 145 -21.02 8.89 3.06
CA PHE A 145 -21.95 8.57 1.97
C PHE A 145 -23.00 7.53 2.41
N ASP A 146 -22.59 6.47 3.11
CA ASP A 146 -23.51 5.44 3.61
C ASP A 146 -24.48 5.97 4.68
N LEU A 147 -24.02 6.86 5.58
CA LEU A 147 -24.90 7.54 6.55
C LEU A 147 -25.88 8.50 5.86
N ALA A 148 -25.49 9.12 4.75
CA ALA A 148 -26.36 10.02 4.00
C ALA A 148 -27.45 9.28 3.22
N CYS A 149 -27.18 8.06 2.72
CA CYS A 149 -28.18 7.19 2.09
C CYS A 149 -29.18 6.58 3.08
N ASN A 150 -28.82 6.41 4.35
CA ASN A 150 -29.71 5.89 5.40
C ASN A 150 -30.56 6.97 6.10
N THR A 151 -30.50 8.24 5.67
CA THR A 151 -31.29 9.35 6.24
C THR A 151 -32.32 9.90 5.24
N ILE A 152 -32.89 9.04 4.38
CA ILE A 152 -34.03 9.35 3.51
C ILE A 152 -35.12 8.31 3.75
#